data_AF-A0AAW0BHE8-F1
#
_entry.id   AF-A0AAW0BHE8-F1
#
_cell.length_a   1.000
_cell.length_b   1.000
_cell.length_c   1.000
_cell.angle_alpha   90.00
_cell.angle_beta   90.00
_cell.angle_gamma   90.00
#
_symmetry.space_group_name_H-M   'P 1'
#
loop_
_entity.id
_entity.type
_entity.pdbx_description
1 polymer ?
#
loop_
_entity_poly.entity_id
_entity_poly.type
_entity_poly.pdbx_seq_one_letter_code
_entity_poly.pdbx_strand_id
1 'polypeptide(L)'
;MPSDHDNEGRHPALRQRSATVLEEARLWAATEYGYNSRRVRATTNENLKTRTNYDAHPWQQDVAEALLLRIDCLVIAGTGSGKTTPFLLPLLLPENKGKFALIVSPLLSLQAKQAGKFNHVHVLSVAVNNETMGKEMLQRLRTASPDAALQAIFAGPELAR
;
A
#
# COMPACT_ATOMS: atom_id res chain seq x y z
N MET A 1 -19.04 32.77 1.74
CA MET A 1 -18.82 31.48 2.42
C MET A 1 -19.84 30.51 1.84
N PRO A 2 -19.45 29.45 1.11
CA PRO A 2 -20.42 28.44 0.68
C PRO A 2 -21.01 27.78 1.94
N SER A 3 -22.34 27.67 2.00
CA SER A 3 -23.09 27.10 3.13
C SER A 3 -22.94 25.58 3.19
N ASP A 4 -22.88 25.03 4.41
CA ASP A 4 -22.69 23.60 4.72
C ASP A 4 -23.70 22.64 4.05
N HIS A 5 -24.81 23.16 3.52
CA HIS A 5 -25.81 22.38 2.77
C HIS A 5 -25.32 21.82 1.41
N ASP A 6 -24.22 22.32 0.85
CA ASP A 6 -23.65 21.82 -0.41
C ASP A 6 -22.80 20.54 -0.24
N ASN A 7 -22.54 20.10 0.99
CA ASN A 7 -21.57 19.04 1.28
C ASN A 7 -22.20 17.64 1.43
N GLU A 8 -23.49 17.56 1.81
CA GLU A 8 -24.16 16.28 2.10
C GLU A 8 -24.34 15.38 0.86
N GLY A 9 -24.53 15.97 -0.32
CA GLY A 9 -24.66 15.24 -1.59
C GLY A 9 -23.32 14.90 -2.26
N ARG A 10 -22.23 15.60 -1.92
CA ARG A 10 -20.91 15.42 -2.55
C ARG A 10 -20.23 14.13 -2.09
N HIS A 11 -20.33 13.81 -0.80
CA HIS A 11 -19.65 12.63 -0.25
C HIS A 11 -20.17 11.30 -0.82
N PRO A 12 -21.50 11.08 -0.95
CA PRO A 12 -22.04 9.90 -1.63
C PRO A 12 -21.65 9.82 -3.12
N ALA A 13 -21.73 10.95 -3.85
CA ALA A 13 -21.38 10.99 -5.27
C ALA A 13 -19.90 10.69 -5.52
N LEU A 14 -18.99 11.23 -4.70
CA LEU A 14 -17.56 10.93 -4.78
C LEU A 14 -17.28 9.45 -4.47
N ARG A 15 -17.96 8.88 -3.46
CA ARG A 15 -17.85 7.46 -3.13
C ARG A 15 -18.35 6.56 -4.27
N GLN A 16 -19.47 6.92 -4.89
CA GLN A 16 -20.00 6.17 -6.02
C GLN A 16 -19.04 6.22 -7.20
N ARG A 17 -18.54 7.41 -7.55
CA ARG A 17 -17.57 7.58 -8.63
C ARG A 17 -16.30 6.75 -8.40
N SER A 18 -15.74 6.78 -7.19
CA SER A 18 -14.55 5.99 -6.88
C SER A 18 -14.81 4.49 -6.94
N ALA A 19 -15.98 4.02 -6.51
CA ALA A 19 -16.38 2.62 -6.67
C ALA A 19 -16.53 2.22 -8.14
N THR A 20 -17.14 3.07 -8.98
CA THR A 20 -17.28 2.83 -10.41
C THR A 20 -15.93 2.72 -11.11
N VAL A 21 -14.99 3.65 -10.86
CA VAL A 21 -13.65 3.63 -11.46
C VAL A 21 -12.91 2.34 -11.11
N LEU A 22 -12.96 1.92 -9.84
CA LEU A 22 -12.29 0.68 -9.42
C LEU A 22 -12.93 -0.56 -10.05
N GLU A 23 -14.27 -0.59 -10.16
CA GLU A 23 -14.97 -1.70 -10.77
C GLU A 23 -14.70 -1.81 -12.28
N GLU A 24 -14.72 -0.69 -13.00
CA GLU A 24 -14.35 -0.65 -14.42
C GLU A 24 -12.91 -1.15 -14.64
N ALA A 25 -11.97 -0.74 -13.79
CA ALA A 25 -10.59 -1.22 -13.86
C ALA A 25 -10.47 -2.72 -13.58
N ARG A 26 -11.24 -3.26 -12.61
CA ARG A 26 -11.27 -4.71 -12.33
C ARG A 26 -11.83 -5.49 -13.53
N LEU A 27 -12.91 -5.01 -14.13
CA LEU A 27 -13.53 -5.64 -15.30
C LEU A 27 -12.57 -5.63 -16.49
N TRP A 28 -11.98 -4.48 -16.79
CA TRP A 28 -11.01 -4.34 -17.86
C TRP A 28 -9.79 -5.27 -17.63
N ALA A 29 -9.22 -5.27 -16.43
CA ALA A 29 -8.10 -6.13 -16.07
C ALA A 29 -8.42 -7.64 -16.14
N ALA A 30 -9.67 -8.01 -15.78
CA ALA A 30 -10.15 -9.38 -15.90
C ALA A 30 -10.18 -9.82 -17.36
N THR A 31 -10.60 -8.94 -18.28
CA THR A 31 -10.61 -9.21 -19.72
C THR A 31 -9.21 -9.19 -20.33
N GLU A 32 -8.38 -8.22 -19.98
CA GLU A 32 -7.08 -7.99 -20.63
C GLU A 32 -6.01 -9.01 -20.22
N TYR A 33 -5.91 -9.32 -18.92
CA TYR A 33 -4.85 -10.19 -18.39
C TYR A 33 -5.34 -11.14 -17.30
N GLY A 34 -6.65 -11.44 -17.26
CA GLY A 34 -7.20 -12.47 -16.38
C GLY A 34 -7.16 -12.12 -14.89
N TYR A 35 -7.13 -10.82 -14.54
CA TYR A 35 -7.17 -10.39 -13.15
C TYR A 35 -8.42 -10.90 -12.42
N ASN A 36 -8.22 -11.49 -11.25
CA ASN A 36 -9.31 -12.03 -10.44
C ASN A 36 -9.36 -11.34 -9.07
N SER A 37 -10.18 -10.30 -8.97
CA SER A 37 -10.37 -9.50 -7.75
C SER A 37 -10.72 -10.36 -6.54
N ARG A 38 -11.63 -11.33 -6.69
CA ARG A 38 -12.04 -12.21 -5.59
C ARG A 38 -10.87 -13.04 -5.06
N ARG A 39 -10.08 -13.64 -5.96
CA ARG A 39 -8.87 -14.39 -5.60
C ARG A 39 -7.87 -13.49 -4.91
N VAL A 40 -7.57 -12.33 -5.49
CA VAL A 40 -6.60 -11.37 -4.94
C VAL A 40 -6.98 -10.97 -3.52
N ARG A 41 -8.24 -10.54 -3.29
CA ARG A 41 -8.72 -10.16 -1.96
C ARG A 41 -8.68 -11.31 -0.96
N ALA A 42 -9.06 -12.52 -1.37
CA ALA A 42 -9.01 -13.70 -0.52
C ALA A 42 -7.56 -14.02 -0.11
N THR A 43 -6.64 -14.06 -1.08
CA THR A 43 -5.23 -14.36 -0.86
C THR A 43 -4.55 -13.31 0.01
N THR A 44 -4.74 -12.01 -0.25
CA THR A 44 -4.11 -10.96 0.58
C THR A 44 -4.67 -10.97 2.00
N ASN A 45 -5.98 -11.19 2.17
CA ASN A 45 -6.60 -11.21 3.48
C ASN A 45 -6.18 -12.44 4.30
N GLU A 46 -6.14 -13.62 3.68
CA GLU A 46 -5.62 -14.84 4.31
C GLU A 46 -4.17 -14.66 4.75
N ASN A 47 -3.32 -14.15 3.86
CA ASN A 47 -1.92 -13.87 4.15
C ASN A 47 -1.71 -12.79 5.21
N LEU A 48 -2.61 -11.81 5.32
CA LEU A 48 -2.58 -10.83 6.40
C LEU A 48 -2.97 -11.48 7.73
N LYS A 49 -4.06 -12.25 7.72
CA LYS A 49 -4.62 -12.89 8.90
C LYS A 49 -3.64 -13.88 9.53
N THR A 50 -2.98 -14.71 8.72
CA THR A 50 -1.98 -15.68 9.21
C THR A 50 -0.76 -15.01 9.85
N ARG A 51 -0.47 -13.76 9.51
CA ARG A 51 0.70 -13.00 10.01
C ARG A 51 0.38 -12.00 11.11
N THR A 52 -0.90 -11.65 11.33
CA THR A 52 -1.30 -10.56 12.23
C THR A 52 -2.51 -10.85 13.12
N ASN A 53 -3.30 -11.89 12.83
CA ASN A 53 -4.62 -12.17 13.41
C ASN A 53 -5.74 -11.15 13.08
N TYR A 54 -5.54 -10.23 12.13
CA TYR A 54 -6.56 -9.28 11.70
C TYR A 54 -6.97 -9.47 10.24
N ASP A 55 -8.25 -9.21 9.97
CA ASP A 55 -8.79 -9.09 8.62
C ASP A 55 -8.66 -7.64 8.13
N ALA A 56 -8.36 -7.45 6.85
CA ALA A 56 -8.33 -6.13 6.23
C ALA A 56 -9.75 -5.57 6.11
N HIS A 57 -9.91 -4.28 6.37
CA HIS A 57 -11.19 -3.62 6.14
C HIS A 57 -11.50 -3.57 4.63
N PRO A 58 -12.80 -3.55 4.23
CA PRO A 58 -13.19 -3.51 2.83
C PRO A 58 -12.53 -2.36 2.04
N TRP A 59 -12.47 -1.17 2.62
CA TRP A 59 -11.82 -0.02 1.99
C TRP A 59 -10.30 -0.18 1.85
N GLN A 60 -9.65 -0.93 2.75
CA GLN A 60 -8.20 -1.17 2.64
C GLN A 60 -7.90 -2.09 1.46
N GLN A 61 -8.75 -3.08 1.24
CA GLN A 61 -8.70 -3.97 0.09
C GLN A 61 -8.99 -3.19 -1.21
N ASP A 62 -9.97 -2.28 -1.21
CA ASP A 62 -10.24 -1.44 -2.39
C ASP A 62 -9.05 -0.58 -2.79
N VAL A 63 -8.38 0.06 -1.81
CA VAL A 63 -7.16 0.84 -2.06
C VAL A 63 -6.01 -0.05 -2.52
N ALA A 64 -5.82 -1.23 -1.91
CA ALA A 64 -4.77 -2.16 -2.33
C ALA A 64 -4.97 -2.64 -3.77
N GLU A 65 -6.21 -2.94 -4.16
CA GLU A 65 -6.52 -3.30 -5.54
C GLU A 65 -6.32 -2.13 -6.49
N ALA A 66 -6.69 -0.92 -6.10
CA ALA A 66 -6.41 0.25 -6.91
C ALA A 66 -4.90 0.43 -7.18
N LEU A 67 -4.05 0.19 -6.17
CA LEU A 67 -2.58 0.15 -6.35
C LEU A 67 -2.14 -0.95 -7.31
N LEU A 68 -2.68 -2.17 -7.19
CA LEU A 68 -2.36 -3.29 -8.08
C LEU A 68 -2.78 -3.03 -9.54
N LEU A 69 -3.90 -2.35 -9.71
CA LEU A 69 -4.49 -1.98 -11.00
C LEU A 69 -3.92 -0.66 -11.56
N ARG A 70 -2.93 -0.05 -10.89
CA ARG A 70 -2.24 1.18 -11.30
C ARG A 70 -3.18 2.40 -11.39
N ILE A 71 -4.13 2.48 -10.47
CA ILE A 71 -5.06 3.60 -10.34
C ILE A 71 -4.54 4.53 -9.24
N ASP A 72 -4.36 5.81 -9.59
CA ASP A 72 -4.03 6.85 -8.62
C ASP A 72 -5.21 7.07 -7.66
N CYS A 73 -4.93 7.10 -6.36
CA CYS A 73 -5.94 7.17 -5.32
C CYS A 73 -5.65 8.23 -4.26
N LEU A 74 -6.71 8.93 -3.82
CA LEU A 74 -6.70 9.79 -2.63
C LEU A 74 -7.53 9.12 -1.53
N VAL A 75 -6.91 8.89 -0.37
CA VAL A 75 -7.57 8.28 0.78
C VAL A 75 -7.62 9.27 1.94
N ILE A 76 -8.82 9.58 2.40
CA ILE A 76 -9.05 10.39 3.61
C ILE A 76 -9.51 9.45 4.72
N ALA A 77 -8.65 9.23 5.71
CA ALA A 77 -8.97 8.38 6.86
C ALA A 77 -8.29 8.86 8.15
N GLY A 78 -8.99 8.71 9.27
CA GLY A 78 -8.53 9.14 10.59
C GLY A 78 -7.26 8.42 11.07
N THR A 79 -6.57 8.99 12.06
CA THR A 79 -5.44 8.33 12.73
C THR A 79 -5.89 7.02 13.37
N GLY A 80 -5.04 5.99 13.32
CA GLY A 80 -5.37 4.67 13.86
C GLY A 80 -6.22 3.78 12.94
N SER A 81 -6.77 4.30 11.83
CA SER A 81 -7.62 3.51 10.91
C SER A 81 -6.90 2.40 10.14
N GLY A 82 -5.57 2.31 10.24
CA GLY A 82 -4.79 1.33 9.48
C GLY A 82 -4.45 1.76 8.05
N LYS A 83 -4.24 3.06 7.79
CA LYS A 83 -3.81 3.61 6.48
C LYS A 83 -2.55 2.97 5.88
N THR A 84 -1.73 2.29 6.68
CA THR A 84 -0.54 1.60 6.18
C THR A 84 -0.87 0.24 5.55
N THR A 85 -1.95 -0.42 5.98
CA THR A 85 -2.33 -1.77 5.52
C THR A 85 -2.50 -1.86 4.00
N PRO A 86 -3.13 -0.90 3.30
CA PRO A 86 -3.25 -0.96 1.85
C PRO A 86 -1.92 -1.07 1.09
N PHE A 87 -0.82 -0.53 1.61
CA PHE A 87 0.51 -0.68 0.99
C PHE A 87 1.14 -2.05 1.27
N LEU A 88 0.73 -2.71 2.35
CA LEU A 88 1.20 -4.03 2.73
C LEU A 88 0.55 -5.11 1.86
N LEU A 89 -0.76 -5.04 1.65
CA LEU A 89 -1.55 -6.10 1.00
C LEU A 89 -0.99 -6.52 -0.38
N PRO A 90 -0.59 -5.61 -1.30
CA PRO A 90 0.02 -5.99 -2.58
C PRO A 90 1.29 -6.83 -2.44
N LEU A 91 2.09 -6.59 -1.39
CA LEU A 91 3.36 -7.29 -1.16
C LEU A 91 3.14 -8.71 -0.61
N LEU A 92 1.93 -9.02 -0.14
CA LEU A 92 1.60 -10.35 0.37
C LEU A 92 1.17 -11.33 -0.72
N LEU A 93 1.09 -10.88 -1.99
CA LEU A 93 0.72 -11.71 -3.13
C LEU A 93 1.94 -12.49 -3.66
N PRO A 94 1.84 -13.81 -3.87
CA PRO A 94 2.91 -14.61 -4.45
C PRO A 94 3.40 -14.09 -5.80
N GLU A 95 2.49 -13.66 -6.67
CA GLU A 95 2.80 -13.11 -8.00
C GLU A 95 3.56 -11.76 -7.96
N ASN A 96 3.61 -11.13 -6.78
CA ASN A 96 4.38 -9.90 -6.56
C ASN A 96 5.72 -10.15 -5.87
N LYS A 97 6.15 -11.42 -5.68
CA LYS A 97 7.49 -11.72 -5.19
C LYS A 97 8.54 -11.04 -6.07
N GLY A 98 9.46 -10.29 -5.46
CA GLY A 98 10.49 -9.51 -6.15
C GLY A 98 10.07 -8.11 -6.56
N LYS A 99 8.80 -7.72 -6.38
CA LYS A 99 8.36 -6.31 -6.47
C LYS A 99 8.55 -5.61 -5.12
N PHE A 100 8.63 -4.29 -5.15
CA PHE A 100 8.77 -3.47 -3.96
C PHE A 100 7.82 -2.27 -3.96
N ALA A 101 7.53 -1.75 -2.76
CA ALA A 101 6.80 -0.50 -2.55
C ALA A 101 7.75 0.58 -2.02
N LEU A 102 7.79 1.74 -2.69
CA LEU A 102 8.39 2.95 -2.16
C LEU A 102 7.31 3.80 -1.50
N ILE A 103 7.41 4.00 -0.19
CA ILE A 103 6.42 4.71 0.61
C ILE A 103 7.08 5.96 1.17
N VAL A 104 6.70 7.13 0.66
CA VAL A 104 7.23 8.41 1.15
C VAL A 104 6.45 8.85 2.38
N SER A 105 7.15 9.11 3.48
CA SER A 105 6.57 9.52 4.76
C SER A 105 7.39 10.65 5.39
N PRO A 106 6.78 11.78 5.81
CA PRO A 106 7.52 12.94 6.31
C PRO A 106 8.09 12.78 7.73
N LEU A 107 7.67 11.76 8.48
CA LEU A 107 8.05 11.59 9.89
C LEU A 107 9.05 10.45 10.06
N LEU A 108 10.30 10.78 10.41
CA LEU A 108 11.40 9.82 10.63
C LEU A 108 11.03 8.71 11.62
N SER A 109 10.50 9.08 12.80
CA SER A 109 10.09 8.12 13.83
C SER A 109 8.93 7.22 13.39
N LEU A 110 8.13 7.67 12.42
CA LEU A 110 7.05 6.89 11.84
C LEU A 110 7.57 5.88 10.80
N GLN A 111 8.57 6.25 10.00
CA GLN A 111 9.18 5.36 9.01
C GLN A 111 9.76 4.10 9.68
N ALA A 112 10.55 4.26 10.75
CA ALA A 112 11.13 3.12 11.47
C ALA A 112 10.05 2.20 12.07
N LYS A 113 8.99 2.79 12.64
CA LYS A 113 7.83 2.02 13.16
C LYS A 113 7.09 1.28 12.05
N GLN A 114 6.89 1.90 10.89
CA GLN A 114 6.21 1.27 9.76
C GLN A 114 7.05 0.14 9.15
N ALA A 115 8.35 0.35 8.96
CA ALA A 115 9.28 -0.70 8.53
C ALA A 115 9.29 -1.87 9.52
N GLY A 116 9.34 -1.60 10.82
CA GLY A 116 9.24 -2.61 11.87
C GLY A 116 7.94 -3.43 11.79
N LYS A 117 6.80 -2.78 11.55
CA LYS A 117 5.51 -3.47 11.35
C LYS A 117 5.52 -4.40 10.14
N PHE A 118 6.12 -3.98 9.03
CA PHE A 118 6.22 -4.82 7.83
C PHE A 118 7.16 -6.01 8.07
N ASN A 119 8.30 -5.79 8.74
CA ASN A 119 9.21 -6.87 9.11
C ASN A 119 8.57 -7.90 10.06
N HIS A 120 7.71 -7.45 10.99
CA HIS A 120 6.96 -8.33 11.89
C HIS A 120 5.99 -9.24 11.14
N VAL A 121 5.57 -8.87 9.93
CA VAL A 121 4.76 -9.70 9.02
C VAL A 121 5.59 -10.28 7.88
N HIS A 122 6.90 -10.47 8.10
CA HIS A 122 7.83 -11.09 7.17
C HIS A 122 7.94 -10.39 5.79
N VAL A 123 7.62 -9.10 5.72
CA VAL A 123 7.85 -8.25 4.55
C VAL A 123 9.11 -7.44 4.79
N LEU A 124 10.20 -7.81 4.12
CA LEU A 124 11.52 -7.23 4.35
C LEU A 124 11.52 -5.73 4.01
N SER A 125 11.66 -4.89 5.04
CA SER A 125 11.43 -3.45 4.93
C SER A 125 12.47 -2.62 5.68
N VAL A 126 12.76 -1.43 5.16
CA VAL A 126 13.71 -0.49 5.75
C VAL A 126 13.20 0.94 5.71
N ALA A 127 13.69 1.77 6.64
CA ALA A 127 13.53 3.22 6.59
C ALA A 127 14.79 3.85 5.99
N VAL A 128 14.63 4.67 4.97
CA VAL A 128 15.71 5.39 4.29
C VAL A 128 15.45 6.88 4.38
N ASN A 129 16.34 7.61 5.01
CA ASN A 129 16.24 9.05 5.23
C ASN A 129 17.66 9.64 5.41
N ASN A 130 17.76 10.95 5.65
CA ASN A 130 19.06 11.60 5.84
C ASN A 130 19.92 11.00 6.98
N GLU A 131 19.32 10.34 7.97
CA GLU A 131 20.06 9.72 9.08
C GLU A 131 20.51 8.29 8.75
N THR A 132 19.77 7.57 7.91
CA THR A 132 20.02 6.15 7.61
C THR A 132 20.67 5.91 6.24
N MET A 133 20.74 6.93 5.38
CA MET A 133 21.35 6.85 4.05
C MET A 133 22.89 6.85 4.12
N GLY A 134 23.47 5.73 4.56
CA GLY A 134 24.91 5.47 4.56
C GLY A 134 25.38 4.58 3.40
N LYS A 135 26.71 4.45 3.25
CA LYS A 135 27.33 3.55 2.25
C LYS A 135 26.86 2.10 2.37
N GLU A 136 26.66 1.62 3.60
CA GLU A 136 26.18 0.27 3.88
C GLU A 136 24.74 0.05 3.39
N MET A 137 23.86 1.03 3.63
CA MET A 137 22.49 0.99 3.12
C MET A 137 22.48 0.96 1.59
N LEU A 138 23.24 1.85 0.94
CA LEU A 138 23.36 1.88 -0.52
C LEU A 138 23.91 0.58 -1.09
N GLN A 139 24.91 -0.01 -0.44
CA GLN A 139 25.46 -1.30 -0.85
C GLN A 139 24.39 -2.39 -0.74
N ARG A 140 23.66 -2.43 0.38
CA ARG A 140 22.58 -3.37 0.62
C ARG A 140 21.43 -3.23 -0.38
N LEU A 141 21.10 -2.01 -0.80
CA LEU A 141 20.14 -1.75 -1.88
C LEU A 141 20.63 -2.27 -3.24
N ARG A 142 21.94 -2.16 -3.51
CA ARG A 142 22.54 -2.52 -4.82
C ARG A 142 22.83 -4.01 -4.96
N THR A 143 23.17 -4.70 -3.86
CA THR A 143 23.65 -6.09 -3.89
C THR A 143 22.68 -7.08 -3.27
N ALA A 144 21.45 -6.67 -2.97
CA ALA A 144 20.44 -7.60 -2.50
C ALA A 144 20.17 -8.67 -3.58
N SER A 145 20.34 -9.94 -3.21
CA SER A 145 19.89 -11.05 -4.05
C SER A 145 18.37 -11.02 -4.17
N PRO A 146 17.76 -11.66 -5.19
CA PRO A 146 16.30 -11.70 -5.34
C PRO A 146 15.55 -12.20 -4.09
N ASP A 147 16.13 -13.13 -3.33
CA ASP A 147 15.54 -13.66 -2.09
C ASP A 147 15.83 -12.79 -0.85
N ALA A 148 16.79 -11.86 -0.93
CA ALA A 148 17.07 -10.84 0.09
C ALA A 148 16.61 -9.43 -0.33
N ALA A 149 15.87 -9.34 -1.45
CA ALA A 149 15.40 -8.07 -1.99
C ALA A 149 14.39 -7.43 -1.05
N LEU A 150 14.56 -6.13 -0.83
CA LEU A 150 13.64 -5.34 -0.04
C LEU A 150 12.28 -5.28 -0.75
N GLN A 151 11.22 -5.45 0.03
CA GLN A 151 9.84 -5.42 -0.43
C GLN A 151 9.17 -4.08 -0.11
N ALA A 152 9.62 -3.36 0.93
CA ALA A 152 9.17 -1.99 1.18
C ALA A 152 10.29 -1.07 1.65
N ILE A 153 10.27 0.16 1.13
CA ILE A 153 11.22 1.22 1.46
C ILE A 153 10.40 2.41 1.96
N PHE A 154 10.53 2.75 3.24
CA PHE A 154 9.93 3.95 3.83
C PHE A 154 10.90 5.10 3.69
N ALA A 155 10.67 5.97 2.71
CA ALA A 155 11.58 7.04 2.35
C ALA A 155 11.17 8.39 2.97
N GLY A 156 12.17 9.16 3.41
CA GLY A 156 11.99 10.59 3.70
C GLY A 156 11.75 11.39 2.41
N PRO A 157 10.88 12.42 2.43
CA PRO A 157 10.58 13.24 1.26
C PRO A 157 11.82 13.97 0.71
N GLU A 158 12.83 14.19 1.53
CA GLU A 158 14.11 14.77 1.12
C GLU A 158 14.88 13.94 0.10
N LEU A 159 14.57 12.64 -0.02
CA LEU A 159 15.22 11.71 -0.94
C LEU A 159 14.57 11.67 -2.32
N ALA A 160 13.40 12.29 -2.48
CA ALA A 160 12.65 12.33 -3.74
C ALA A 160 12.96 13.58 -4.57
N ARG A 161 14.12 14.22 -4.34
CA ARG A 161 14.55 15.46 -4.98
C ARG A 161 15.45 15.22 -6.18
#